data_AF-A0A7K9TJK8-F1
#
_entry.id   AF-A0A7K9TJK8-F1
#
_cell.length_a   1.000
_cell.length_b   1.000
_cell.length_c   1.000
_cell.angle_alpha   90.00
_cell.angle_beta   90.00
_cell.angle_gamma   90.00
#
_symmetry.space_group_name_H-M   'P 1'
#
loop_
_entity.id
_entity.type
_entity.pdbx_description
1 polymer ?
#
loop_
_entity_poly.entity_id
_entity_poly.type
_entity_poly.pdbx_seq_one_letter_code
_entity_poly.pdbx_strand_id
1 'polypeptide(L)'
;VQKVMPNDSFYFSIIRDPGTLGESAFAYYRAVAPAFRRAPSLAAFLASPNRYYDPRARGNHYARNLQWFDFGLPPATDPREVQKALAGLERDFSLVLLAEHFDESLVLLREALCWPEEAVATFAHNGRQQLVAEPRVSPEQMVRLRAWNGLDWALYLHFNRSFWRRVEAFGTRRLREEVIRLRR
;
A
#
# COMPACT_ATOMS: atom_id res chain seq x y z
N VAL A 1 -3.94 -20.50 7.08
CA VAL A 1 -2.49 -20.22 7.22
C VAL A 1 -1.90 -20.92 8.45
N GLN A 2 -2.45 -20.77 9.66
CA GLN A 2 -1.99 -21.51 10.86
C GLN A 2 -1.98 -23.06 10.75
N LYS A 3 -2.75 -23.64 9.82
CA LYS A 3 -2.72 -25.09 9.54
C LYS A 3 -1.39 -25.57 8.93
N VAL A 4 -0.56 -24.67 8.41
CA VAL A 4 0.67 -25.01 7.66
C VAL A 4 1.89 -24.18 8.09
N MET A 5 1.68 -23.01 8.68
CA MET A 5 2.77 -22.15 9.16
C MET A 5 2.97 -22.33 10.68
N PRO A 6 4.21 -22.41 11.16
CA PRO A 6 4.51 -22.41 12.60
C PRO A 6 3.91 -21.22 13.34
N ASN A 7 3.61 -21.40 14.64
CA ASN A 7 3.00 -20.35 15.47
C ASN A 7 3.89 -19.12 15.65
N ASP A 8 5.20 -19.26 15.46
CA ASP A 8 6.23 -18.21 15.54
C ASP A 8 6.56 -17.60 14.16
N SER A 9 5.74 -17.85 13.15
CA SER A 9 5.92 -17.25 11.82
C SER A 9 5.78 -15.73 11.87
N PHE A 10 6.76 -15.03 11.30
CA PHE A 10 6.71 -13.59 11.12
C PHE A 10 5.95 -13.23 9.84
N TYR A 11 4.82 -12.54 9.98
CA TYR A 11 4.05 -12.06 8.84
C TYR A 11 4.33 -10.59 8.59
N PHE A 12 4.68 -10.27 7.35
CA PHE A 12 4.77 -8.89 6.90
C PHE A 12 4.06 -8.68 5.57
N SER A 13 3.72 -7.42 5.31
CA SER A 13 3.14 -6.98 4.05
C SER A 13 3.65 -5.58 3.71
N ILE A 14 3.35 -5.08 2.53
CA ILE A 14 3.69 -3.72 2.10
C ILE A 14 2.46 -3.03 1.54
N ILE A 15 2.31 -1.76 1.90
CA ILE A 15 1.21 -0.93 1.44
C ILE A 15 1.74 0.38 0.87
N ARG A 16 0.93 1.01 0.02
CA ARG A 16 1.19 2.30 -0.61
C ARG A 16 0.01 3.24 -0.40
N ASP A 17 0.23 4.55 -0.48
CA ASP A 17 -0.85 5.52 -0.48
C ASP A 17 -1.77 5.28 -1.70
N PRO A 18 -3.09 5.07 -1.50
CA PRO A 18 -4.02 4.78 -2.60
C PRO A 18 -4.15 5.94 -3.61
N GLY A 19 -3.77 7.15 -3.22
CA GLY A 19 -3.67 8.31 -4.10
C GLY A 19 -2.58 8.17 -5.16
N THR A 20 -1.44 7.54 -4.83
CA THR A 20 -0.37 7.28 -5.81
C THR A 20 -0.49 5.89 -6.43
N LEU A 21 -0.92 4.89 -5.66
CA LEU A 21 -1.20 3.55 -6.17
C LEU A 21 -2.30 3.56 -7.22
N GLY A 22 -3.37 4.33 -7.02
CA GLY A 22 -4.51 4.34 -7.93
C GLY A 22 -4.20 4.84 -9.34
N GLU A 23 -3.25 5.78 -9.50
CA GLU A 23 -2.74 6.16 -10.83
C GLU A 23 -1.99 4.98 -11.48
N SER A 24 -1.11 4.31 -10.72
CA SER A 24 -0.37 3.15 -11.23
C SER A 24 -1.31 2.00 -11.58
N ALA A 25 -2.33 1.75 -10.75
CA ALA A 25 -3.33 0.71 -10.98
C ALA A 25 -4.16 1.02 -12.24
N PHE A 26 -4.56 2.28 -12.43
CA PHE A 26 -5.29 2.71 -13.63
C PHE A 26 -4.49 2.42 -14.90
N ALA A 27 -3.19 2.70 -14.92
CA ALA A 27 -2.32 2.44 -16.05
C ALA A 27 -2.04 0.94 -16.24
N TYR A 28 -1.64 0.25 -15.17
CA TYR A 28 -1.18 -1.14 -15.21
C TYR A 28 -2.32 -2.12 -15.50
N TYR A 29 -3.45 -1.98 -14.83
CA TYR A 29 -4.59 -2.89 -14.96
C TYR A 29 -5.58 -2.48 -16.05
N ARG A 30 -5.28 -1.46 -16.87
CA ARG A 30 -6.18 -0.94 -17.90
C ARG A 30 -6.69 -2.03 -18.86
N ALA A 31 -5.83 -2.99 -19.18
CA ALA A 31 -6.16 -4.09 -20.08
C ALA A 31 -7.05 -5.15 -19.42
N VAL A 32 -7.09 -5.28 -18.09
CA VAL A 32 -7.79 -6.38 -17.39
C VAL A 32 -8.95 -5.92 -16.51
N ALA A 33 -9.02 -4.64 -16.16
CA ALA A 33 -10.12 -4.05 -15.40
C ALA A 33 -11.08 -3.30 -16.34
N PRO A 34 -12.29 -3.83 -16.60
CA PRO A 34 -13.30 -3.15 -17.43
C PRO A 34 -13.57 -1.71 -17.03
N ALA A 35 -13.53 -1.39 -15.72
CA ALA A 35 -13.72 -0.03 -15.24
C ALA A 35 -12.68 0.95 -15.77
N PHE A 36 -11.40 0.55 -15.76
CA PHE A 36 -10.33 1.37 -16.30
C PHE A 36 -10.35 1.40 -17.82
N ARG A 37 -10.60 0.26 -18.49
CA ARG A 37 -10.65 0.18 -19.96
C ARG A 37 -11.72 1.08 -20.57
N ARG A 38 -12.90 1.15 -19.94
CA ARG A 38 -14.03 1.97 -20.41
C ARG A 38 -13.84 3.47 -20.19
N ALA A 39 -13.00 3.86 -19.23
CA ALA A 39 -12.73 5.27 -18.97
C ALA A 39 -11.68 5.81 -19.95
N PRO A 40 -11.95 6.92 -20.67
CA PRO A 40 -11.02 7.45 -21.67
C PRO A 40 -9.73 8.00 -21.06
N SER A 41 -9.77 8.46 -19.81
CA SER A 41 -8.60 8.94 -19.05
C SER A 41 -8.81 8.75 -17.55
N LEU A 42 -7.75 8.89 -16.75
CA LEU A 42 -7.85 8.87 -15.29
C LEU A 42 -8.76 10.01 -14.79
N ALA A 43 -8.64 11.20 -15.39
CA ALA A 43 -9.51 12.33 -15.06
C ALA A 43 -11.00 12.02 -15.31
N ALA A 44 -11.32 11.41 -16.46
CA ALA A 44 -12.69 11.01 -16.76
C ALA A 44 -13.21 9.92 -15.82
N PHE A 45 -12.35 8.96 -15.43
CA PHE A 45 -12.68 7.97 -14.41
C PHE A 45 -13.01 8.65 -13.08
N LEU A 46 -12.14 9.54 -12.59
CA LEU A 46 -12.30 10.22 -11.30
C LEU A 46 -13.44 11.24 -11.27
N ALA A 47 -13.86 11.76 -12.42
CA ALA A 47 -15.03 12.63 -12.52
C ALA A 47 -16.34 11.85 -12.29
N SER A 48 -16.39 10.55 -12.62
CA SER A 48 -17.61 9.75 -12.51
C SER A 48 -17.30 8.25 -12.35
N PRO A 49 -16.63 7.82 -11.27
CA PRO A 49 -16.10 6.45 -11.18
C PRO A 49 -17.21 5.40 -11.16
N ASN A 50 -18.36 5.71 -10.55
CA ASN A 50 -19.55 4.86 -10.53
C ASN A 50 -20.15 4.58 -11.92
N ARG A 51 -19.87 5.42 -12.94
CA ARG A 51 -20.29 5.16 -14.32
C ARG A 51 -19.50 4.00 -14.94
N TYR A 52 -18.27 3.80 -14.50
CA TYR A 52 -17.34 2.82 -15.06
C TYR A 52 -17.16 1.60 -14.16
N TYR A 53 -17.36 1.75 -12.86
CA TYR A 53 -17.15 0.66 -11.90
C TYR A 53 -18.41 -0.19 -11.73
N ASP A 54 -18.24 -1.50 -11.92
CA ASP A 54 -19.24 -2.52 -11.58
C ASP A 54 -18.57 -3.57 -10.69
N PRO A 55 -19.00 -3.73 -9.42
CA PRO A 55 -18.38 -4.69 -8.50
C PRO A 55 -18.56 -6.16 -8.92
N ARG A 56 -19.53 -6.46 -9.81
CA ARG A 56 -19.77 -7.83 -10.29
C ARG A 56 -18.91 -8.19 -11.50
N ALA A 57 -18.33 -7.20 -12.17
CA ALA A 57 -17.53 -7.45 -13.36
C ALA A 57 -16.16 -8.05 -12.99
N ARG A 58 -15.82 -9.17 -13.63
CA ARG A 58 -14.52 -9.82 -13.46
C ARG A 58 -13.38 -8.84 -13.73
N GLY A 59 -12.40 -8.80 -12.82
CA GLY A 59 -11.24 -7.92 -12.90
C GLY A 59 -11.43 -6.52 -12.31
N ASN A 60 -12.65 -6.11 -11.94
CA ASN A 60 -12.84 -4.77 -11.37
C ASN A 60 -12.37 -4.61 -9.91
N HIS A 61 -11.95 -5.67 -9.22
CA HIS A 61 -11.28 -5.54 -7.91
C HIS A 61 -10.00 -4.69 -8.00
N TYR A 62 -9.30 -4.69 -9.15
CA TYR A 62 -8.16 -3.80 -9.40
C TYR A 62 -8.52 -2.31 -9.43
N ALA A 63 -9.80 -1.98 -9.61
CA ALA A 63 -10.25 -0.61 -9.81
C ALA A 63 -10.73 0.09 -8.54
N ARG A 64 -10.84 -0.62 -7.42
CA ARG A 64 -11.32 -0.03 -6.16
C ARG A 64 -10.88 -0.88 -4.97
N ASN A 65 -10.25 -0.24 -3.99
CA ASN A 65 -9.80 -0.87 -2.74
C ASN A 65 -8.95 -2.13 -2.99
N LEU A 66 -7.93 -1.99 -3.84
CA LEU A 66 -7.08 -3.10 -4.30
C LEU A 66 -6.32 -3.71 -3.11
N GLN A 67 -5.75 -2.87 -2.25
CA GLN A 67 -4.93 -3.37 -1.14
C GLN A 67 -5.79 -4.05 -0.07
N TRP A 68 -6.97 -3.49 0.22
CA TRP A 68 -7.97 -4.11 1.07
C TRP A 68 -8.36 -5.51 0.58
N PHE A 69 -8.55 -5.65 -0.74
CA PHE A 69 -8.79 -6.94 -1.38
C PHE A 69 -7.58 -7.88 -1.27
N ASP A 70 -6.35 -7.39 -1.45
CA ASP A 70 -5.12 -8.18 -1.33
C ASP A 70 -4.91 -8.74 0.09
N PHE A 71 -5.37 -8.02 1.13
CA PHE A 71 -5.44 -8.54 2.50
C PHE A 71 -6.55 -9.58 2.71
N GLY A 72 -7.33 -9.91 1.68
CA GLY A 72 -8.42 -10.88 1.74
C GLY A 72 -9.64 -10.38 2.51
N LEU A 73 -9.79 -9.07 2.72
CA LEU A 73 -10.88 -8.51 3.50
C LEU A 73 -12.15 -8.35 2.65
N PRO A 74 -13.34 -8.61 3.22
CA PRO A 74 -14.61 -8.42 2.52
C PRO A 74 -14.89 -6.92 2.33
N PRO A 75 -15.74 -6.54 1.34
CA PRO A 75 -16.24 -5.18 1.26
C PRO A 75 -16.88 -4.75 2.59
N ALA A 76 -16.56 -3.55 3.05
CA ALA A 76 -17.06 -3.01 4.30
C ALA A 76 -17.61 -1.60 4.08
N THR A 77 -18.72 -1.30 4.75
CA THR A 77 -19.33 0.05 4.77
C THR A 77 -19.53 0.56 6.18
N ASP A 78 -19.63 -0.33 7.18
CA ASP A 78 -19.70 0.06 8.58
C ASP A 78 -18.28 0.40 9.10
N PRO A 79 -18.05 1.63 9.61
CA PRO A 79 -16.79 1.99 10.24
C PRO A 79 -16.33 1.02 11.35
N ARG A 80 -17.26 0.38 12.08
CA ARG A 80 -16.93 -0.58 13.14
C ARG A 80 -16.30 -1.85 12.57
N GLU A 81 -16.80 -2.35 11.44
CA GLU A 81 -16.22 -3.49 10.72
C GLU A 81 -14.82 -3.14 10.21
N VAL A 82 -14.66 -1.93 9.66
CA VAL A 82 -13.35 -1.45 9.19
C VAL A 82 -12.35 -1.41 10.33
N GLN A 83 -12.70 -0.82 11.48
CA GLN A 83 -11.80 -0.77 12.65
C GLN A 83 -11.47 -2.17 13.18
N LYS A 84 -12.46 -3.08 13.23
CA LYS A 84 -12.23 -4.47 13.65
C LYS A 84 -11.27 -5.20 12.72
N ALA A 85 -11.41 -5.01 11.41
CA ALA A 85 -10.52 -5.60 10.41
C ALA A 85 -9.08 -5.04 10.55
N LEU A 86 -8.93 -3.73 10.68
CA LEU A 86 -7.61 -3.09 10.87
C LEU A 86 -6.90 -3.58 12.14
N ALA A 87 -7.63 -3.68 13.25
CA ALA A 87 -7.10 -4.24 14.49
C ALA A 87 -6.76 -5.73 14.37
N GLY A 88 -7.49 -6.48 13.54
CA GLY A 88 -7.15 -7.85 13.18
C GLY A 88 -5.82 -7.92 12.43
N LEU A 89 -5.70 -7.15 11.35
CA LEU A 89 -4.48 -7.09 10.55
C LEU A 89 -3.26 -6.65 11.38
N GLU A 90 -3.39 -5.68 12.28
CA GLU A 90 -2.25 -5.26 13.14
C GLU A 90 -1.83 -6.36 14.14
N ARG A 91 -2.73 -7.27 14.53
CA ARG A 91 -2.36 -8.45 15.33
C ARG A 91 -1.71 -9.54 14.47
N ASP A 92 -2.23 -9.75 13.27
CA ASP A 92 -1.81 -10.85 12.40
C ASP A 92 -0.48 -10.54 11.68
N PHE A 93 -0.26 -9.28 11.29
CA PHE A 93 0.95 -8.83 10.62
C PHE A 93 1.91 -8.19 11.62
N SER A 94 3.01 -8.89 11.89
CA SER A 94 4.10 -8.45 12.72
C SER A 94 4.76 -7.18 12.21
N LEU A 95 4.70 -6.84 10.91
CA LEU A 95 5.13 -5.56 10.34
C LEU A 95 4.42 -5.26 9.02
N VAL A 96 3.89 -4.06 8.85
CA VAL A 96 3.41 -3.58 7.53
C VAL A 96 4.29 -2.42 7.08
N LEU A 97 4.94 -2.61 5.94
CA LEU A 97 5.86 -1.68 5.30
C LEU A 97 5.10 -0.60 4.53
N LEU A 98 5.72 0.57 4.35
CA LEU A 98 5.18 1.67 3.54
C LEU A 98 6.05 1.88 2.31
N ALA A 99 5.47 1.81 1.12
CA ALA A 99 6.19 1.98 -0.14
C ALA A 99 6.80 3.39 -0.29
N GLU A 100 6.18 4.41 0.31
CA GLU A 100 6.70 5.79 0.37
C GLU A 100 7.95 5.93 1.26
N HIS A 101 8.13 4.99 2.20
CA HIS A 101 9.24 4.92 3.15
C HIS A 101 9.94 3.57 2.99
N PHE A 102 10.22 3.19 1.74
CA PHE A 102 10.67 1.84 1.40
C PHE A 102 12.01 1.49 2.08
N ASP A 103 12.98 2.40 2.05
CA ASP A 103 14.29 2.17 2.67
C ASP A 103 14.17 2.06 4.20
N GLU A 104 13.40 2.94 4.83
CA GLU A 104 13.10 2.84 6.26
C GLU A 104 12.39 1.52 6.59
N SER A 105 11.44 1.12 5.74
CA SER A 105 10.71 -0.13 5.88
C SER A 105 11.64 -1.34 5.84
N LEU A 106 12.62 -1.35 4.92
CA LEU A 106 13.60 -2.42 4.81
C LEU A 106 14.53 -2.50 6.02
N VAL A 107 14.96 -1.35 6.56
CA VAL A 107 15.74 -1.33 7.80
C VAL A 107 14.94 -1.95 8.95
N LEU A 108 13.67 -1.57 9.12
CA LEU A 108 12.82 -2.14 10.16
C LEU A 108 12.54 -3.63 9.94
N LEU A 109 12.35 -4.06 8.69
CA LEU A 109 12.17 -5.47 8.37
C LEU A 109 13.42 -6.30 8.67
N ARG A 110 14.60 -5.78 8.28
CA ARG A 110 15.88 -6.42 8.56
C ARG A 110 16.09 -6.61 10.05
N GLU A 111 15.85 -5.56 10.86
CA GLU A 111 15.93 -5.64 12.32
C GLU A 111 14.96 -6.68 12.86
N ALA A 112 13.69 -6.68 12.41
CA ALA A 112 12.66 -7.56 12.93
C ALA A 112 12.92 -9.05 12.63
N LEU A 113 13.62 -9.36 11.52
CA LEU A 113 13.98 -10.71 11.10
C LEU A 113 15.39 -11.12 11.49
N CYS A 114 16.15 -10.24 12.18
CA CYS A 114 17.58 -10.44 12.47
C CYS A 114 18.39 -10.78 11.22
N TRP A 115 18.03 -10.19 10.09
CA TRP A 115 18.69 -10.47 8.81
C TRP A 115 20.02 -9.73 8.68
N PRO A 116 21.01 -10.34 7.99
CA PRO A 116 22.24 -9.64 7.64
C PRO A 116 21.95 -8.56 6.60
N GLU A 117 22.87 -7.60 6.44
CA GLU A 117 22.65 -6.42 5.60
C GLU A 117 22.45 -6.78 4.12
N GLU A 118 23.14 -7.80 3.65
CA GLU A 118 23.09 -8.29 2.28
C GLU A 118 21.72 -8.88 1.91
N ALA A 119 20.94 -9.32 2.89
CA ALA A 119 19.61 -9.92 2.67
C ALA A 119 18.54 -8.88 2.30
N VAL A 120 18.81 -7.59 2.51
CA VAL A 120 17.92 -6.49 2.11
C VAL A 120 18.52 -5.60 1.02
N ALA A 121 19.59 -6.06 0.37
CA ALA A 121 20.12 -5.38 -0.81
C ALA A 121 19.03 -5.26 -1.88
N THR A 122 18.82 -4.04 -2.39
CA THR A 122 17.75 -3.79 -3.37
C THR A 122 18.27 -3.32 -4.71
N PHE A 123 17.56 -3.72 -5.75
CA PHE A 123 17.66 -3.15 -7.07
C PHE A 123 16.37 -2.40 -7.35
N ALA A 124 16.47 -1.14 -7.76
CA ALA A 124 15.30 -0.36 -8.12
C ALA A 124 14.61 -1.00 -9.35
N HIS A 125 13.49 -1.69 -9.11
CA HIS A 125 12.63 -2.24 -10.16
C HIS A 125 11.27 -1.55 -10.08
N ASN A 126 10.77 -1.05 -11.23
CA ASN A 126 9.61 -0.15 -11.29
C ASN A 126 9.73 1.13 -10.44
N GLY A 127 10.95 1.46 -9.98
CA GLY A 127 11.28 2.72 -9.33
C GLY A 127 11.18 3.86 -10.33
N ARG A 128 10.35 4.86 -10.05
CA ARG A 128 10.30 6.09 -10.84
C ARG A 128 11.49 6.95 -10.45
N GLN A 129 12.34 7.33 -11.41
CA GLN A 129 13.43 8.28 -11.17
C GLN A 129 12.84 9.58 -10.60
N GLN A 130 13.16 9.90 -9.35
CA GLN A 130 12.61 11.06 -8.63
C GLN A 130 13.14 12.40 -9.15
N LEU A 131 14.15 12.41 -10.02
CA LEU A 131 14.91 13.64 -10.30
C LEU A 131 14.23 14.61 -11.28
N VAL A 132 13.24 14.19 -12.09
CA VAL A 132 12.67 15.08 -13.15
C VAL A 132 11.19 14.85 -13.49
N ALA A 133 10.48 13.87 -12.90
CA ALA A 133 9.10 13.61 -13.29
C ALA A 133 8.11 14.44 -12.45
N GLU A 134 7.38 15.37 -13.09
CA GLU A 134 6.19 15.98 -12.48
C GLU A 134 5.26 14.90 -11.91
N PRO A 135 4.57 15.17 -10.79
CA PRO A 135 3.56 14.26 -10.26
C PRO A 135 2.53 13.95 -11.35
N ARG A 136 2.43 12.68 -11.78
CA ARG A 136 1.46 12.22 -12.80
C ARG A 136 -0.01 12.42 -12.39
N VAL A 137 -0.23 12.74 -11.12
CA VAL A 137 -1.54 13.02 -10.55
C VAL A 137 -1.47 14.35 -9.79
N SER A 138 -2.41 15.24 -10.10
CA SER A 138 -2.56 16.50 -9.37
C SER A 138 -3.00 16.27 -7.93
N PRO A 139 -2.77 17.24 -7.02
CA PRO A 139 -3.28 17.15 -5.64
C PRO A 139 -4.79 16.87 -5.58
N GLU A 140 -5.58 17.45 -6.49
CA GLU A 140 -7.02 17.20 -6.57
C GLU A 140 -7.32 15.74 -6.96
N GLN A 141 -6.62 15.20 -7.95
CA GLN A 141 -6.78 13.81 -8.36
C GLN A 141 -6.39 12.85 -7.23
N MET A 142 -5.35 13.17 -6.47
CA MET A 142 -4.91 12.39 -5.31
C MET A 142 -6.00 12.32 -4.24
N VAL A 143 -6.65 13.45 -3.92
CA VAL A 143 -7.80 13.49 -3.00
C VAL A 143 -8.95 12.62 -3.51
N ARG A 144 -9.30 12.75 -4.80
CA ARG A 144 -10.37 11.92 -5.41
C ARG A 144 -10.04 10.43 -5.39
N LEU A 145 -8.78 10.06 -5.62
CA LEU A 145 -8.31 8.66 -5.57
C LEU A 145 -8.37 8.08 -4.17
N ARG A 146 -7.93 8.83 -3.14
CA ARG A 146 -8.07 8.40 -1.73
C ARG A 146 -9.53 8.26 -1.33
N ALA A 147 -10.40 9.18 -1.75
CA ALA A 147 -11.83 9.10 -1.49
C ALA A 147 -12.48 7.90 -2.18
N TRP A 148 -12.12 7.62 -3.44
CA TRP A 148 -12.61 6.46 -4.18
C TRP A 148 -12.19 5.13 -3.56
N ASN A 149 -10.94 5.07 -3.09
CA ASN A 149 -10.33 3.92 -2.42
C ASN A 149 -10.37 4.09 -0.89
N GLY A 150 -11.54 4.44 -0.33
CA GLY A 150 -11.67 4.79 1.08
C GLY A 150 -11.23 3.70 2.07
N LEU A 151 -11.34 2.42 1.71
CA LEU A 151 -10.89 1.32 2.57
C LEU A 151 -9.36 1.21 2.56
N ASP A 152 -8.73 1.31 1.39
CA ASP A 152 -7.26 1.39 1.28
C ASP A 152 -6.73 2.63 2.01
N TRP A 153 -7.48 3.74 1.99
CA TRP A 153 -7.08 4.96 2.70
C TRP A 153 -7.14 4.80 4.22
N ALA A 154 -8.19 4.15 4.73
CA ALA A 154 -8.28 3.80 6.15
C ALA A 154 -7.12 2.86 6.56
N LEU A 155 -6.80 1.89 5.70
CA LEU A 155 -5.69 0.96 5.88
C LEU A 155 -4.33 1.67 5.91
N TYR A 156 -4.08 2.57 4.95
CA TYR A 156 -2.87 3.38 4.91
C TYR A 156 -2.72 4.26 6.15
N LEU A 157 -3.76 4.98 6.56
CA LEU A 157 -3.70 5.83 7.75
C LEU A 157 -3.42 5.03 9.02
N HIS A 158 -4.00 3.84 9.16
CA HIS A 158 -3.78 2.96 10.30
C HIS A 158 -2.33 2.51 10.39
N PHE A 159 -1.81 1.92 9.32
CA PHE A 159 -0.46 1.38 9.31
C PHE A 159 0.62 2.45 9.23
N ASN A 160 0.33 3.63 8.67
CA ASN A 160 1.23 4.78 8.77
C ASN A 160 1.44 5.19 10.24
N ARG A 161 0.38 5.25 11.05
CA ARG A 161 0.53 5.53 12.49
C ARG A 161 1.31 4.44 13.21
N SER A 162 1.05 3.15 12.94
CA SER A 162 1.81 2.07 13.59
C SER A 162 3.27 2.04 13.15
N PHE A 163 3.55 2.35 11.89
CA PHE A 163 4.89 2.42 11.34
C PHE A 163 5.72 3.48 12.05
N TRP A 164 5.20 4.70 12.18
CA TRP A 164 5.94 5.78 12.85
C TRP A 164 6.14 5.54 14.35
N ARG A 165 5.19 4.90 15.05
CA ARG A 165 5.42 4.42 16.42
C ARG A 165 6.61 3.46 16.52
N ARG A 166 6.81 2.60 15.51
CA ARG A 166 7.95 1.67 15.47
C ARG A 166 9.25 2.39 15.14
N VAL A 167 9.22 3.37 14.25
CA VAL A 167 10.37 4.23 13.96
C VAL A 167 10.84 4.94 15.23
N GLU A 168 9.91 5.49 16.01
CA GLU A 168 10.21 6.12 17.30
C GLU A 168 10.86 5.13 18.27
N ALA A 169 10.31 3.92 18.41
CA ALA A 169 10.87 2.87 19.27
C ALA A 169 12.24 2.36 18.81
N PHE A 170 12.48 2.25 17.50
CA PHE A 170 13.77 1.89 16.92
C PHE A 170 14.82 3.00 17.07
N GLY A 171 14.36 4.25 17.10
CA GLY A 171 15.17 5.45 17.20
C GLY A 171 15.40 6.11 15.85
N THR A 172 14.84 7.31 15.66
CA THR A 172 14.89 8.06 14.39
C THR A 172 16.31 8.36 13.91
N ARG A 173 17.26 8.63 14.83
CA ARG A 173 18.67 8.85 14.47
C ARG A 173 19.31 7.56 13.93
N ARG A 174 19.11 6.44 14.65
CA ARG A 174 19.59 5.12 14.24
C ARG A 174 19.03 4.75 12.87
N LEU A 175 17.73 4.95 12.64
CA LEU A 175 17.10 4.67 11.35
C LEU A 175 17.75 5.43 10.20
N ARG A 176 18.00 6.73 10.36
CA ARG A 176 18.67 7.54 9.32
C ARG A 176 20.05 7.01 9.00
N GLU A 177 20.84 6.63 10.00
CA GLU A 177 22.17 6.06 9.83
C GLU A 177 22.13 4.72 9.09
N GLU A 178 21.18 3.85 9.42
CA GLU A 178 20.95 2.57 8.74
C GLU A 178 20.50 2.77 7.29
N VAL A 179 19.60 3.71 7.01
CA VAL A 179 19.16 4.04 5.65
C VAL A 179 20.33 4.56 4.80
N ILE A 180 21.21 5.40 5.37
CA ILE A 180 22.41 5.87 4.67
C ILE A 180 23.34 4.71 4.33
N ARG A 181 23.49 3.71 5.22
CA ARG A 181 24.27 2.50 4.96
C ARG A 181 23.64 1.65 3.85
N LEU A 182 22.33 1.43 3.91
CA LEU A 182 21.60 0.62 2.93
C LEU A 182 21.69 1.14 1.49
N ARG A 183 21.88 2.45 1.32
CA ARG A 183 21.99 3.11 0.00
C ARG A 183 23.41 3.12 -0.59
N ARG A 184 24.41 2.64 0.16
CA ARG A 184 25.80 2.53 -0.33
C ARG A 184 25.97 1.27 -1.16
#